data_AF-A0A356J1C6-F1
#
_entry.id   AF-A0A356J1C6-F1
#
_cell.length_a   1.000
_cell.length_b   1.000
_cell.length_c   1.000
_cell.angle_alpha   90.00
_cell.angle_beta   90.00
_cell.angle_gamma   90.00
#
_symmetry.space_group_name_H-M   'P 1'
#
loop_
_entity.id
_entity.type
_entity.pdbx_description
1 polymer ?
#
loop_
_entity_poly.entity_id
_entity_poly.type
_entity_poly.pdbx_seq_one_letter_code
_entity_poly.pdbx_strand_id
1 'polypeptide(L)'
;MAKEHDFKKDWDKMKQQLNQFSKEAMVLAKKGEKEFVRFSHRGKLHLSSTAIDLKREQLYYLVGKEYVKAKAPAQPTSAMTKWLEELERIDKEQKTVRNELKNIK
;
A
#
# COMPACT_ATOMS: atom_id res chain seq x y z
N MET A 1 -45.04 -45.37 19.11
CA MET A 1 -43.73 -45.37 19.77
C MET A 1 -43.08 -44.01 19.57
N ALA A 2 -43.34 -43.06 20.48
CA ALA A 2 -42.67 -41.76 20.43
C ALA A 2 -41.18 -42.00 20.76
N LYS A 3 -40.28 -41.71 19.82
CA LYS A 3 -38.83 -41.78 20.07
C LYS A 3 -38.52 -40.72 21.13
N GLU A 4 -38.15 -41.13 22.33
CA GLU A 4 -37.62 -40.23 23.36
C GLU A 4 -36.44 -39.47 22.77
N HIS A 5 -36.60 -38.16 22.64
CA HIS A 5 -35.61 -37.29 22.05
C HIS A 5 -34.60 -36.90 23.13
N ASP A 6 -33.35 -37.32 22.96
CA ASP A 6 -32.29 -37.09 23.94
C ASP A 6 -31.70 -35.69 23.79
N PHE A 7 -32.40 -34.70 24.36
CA PHE A 7 -32.01 -33.29 24.36
C PHE A 7 -30.58 -33.04 24.87
N LYS A 8 -30.06 -33.91 25.74
CA LYS A 8 -28.72 -33.77 26.31
C LYS A 8 -27.66 -34.04 25.24
N LYS A 9 -27.86 -35.09 24.43
CA LYS A 9 -26.97 -35.44 23.33
C LYS A 9 -26.96 -34.39 22.23
N ASP A 10 -28.12 -33.80 21.94
CA ASP A 10 -28.23 -32.75 20.94
C ASP A 10 -27.63 -31.42 21.43
N TRP A 11 -27.73 -31.12 22.73
CA TRP A 11 -27.05 -29.99 23.35
C TRP A 11 -25.51 -30.11 23.29
N ASP A 12 -24.98 -31.30 23.56
CA ASP A 12 -23.53 -31.53 23.50
C ASP A 12 -22.99 -31.44 22.06
N LYS A 13 -23.74 -31.93 21.07
CA LYS A 13 -23.42 -31.73 19.64
C LYS A 13 -23.46 -30.24 19.26
N MET A 14 -24.48 -29.51 19.71
CA MET A 14 -24.58 -28.07 19.47
C MET A 14 -23.37 -27.34 20.04
N LYS A 15 -22.95 -27.63 21.28
CA LYS A 15 -21.75 -27.04 21.89
C LYS A 15 -20.49 -27.32 21.10
N GLN A 16 -20.32 -28.54 20.59
CA GLN A 16 -19.16 -28.88 19.75
C GLN A 16 -19.16 -28.09 18.44
N GLN A 17 -20.31 -27.99 17.77
CA GLN A 17 -20.46 -27.19 16.55
C GLN A 17 -20.21 -25.70 16.81
N LEU A 18 -20.70 -25.16 17.93
CA LEU A 18 -20.52 -23.75 18.29
C LEU A 18 -19.05 -23.42 18.61
N ASN A 19 -18.35 -24.33 19.29
CA ASN A 19 -16.91 -24.23 19.53
C ASN A 19 -16.12 -24.30 18.22
N GLN A 20 -16.51 -25.17 17.29
CA GLN A 20 -15.86 -25.28 15.99
C GLN A 20 -16.09 -24.02 15.16
N PHE A 21 -17.33 -23.53 15.09
CA PHE A 21 -17.68 -22.27 14.45
C PHE A 21 -16.90 -21.08 15.04
N SER A 22 -16.79 -20.99 16.36
CA SER A 22 -16.01 -19.94 17.04
C SER A 22 -14.54 -19.97 16.63
N LYS A 23 -13.92 -21.16 16.55
CA LYS A 23 -12.54 -21.32 16.07
C LYS A 23 -12.41 -20.89 14.61
N GLU A 24 -13.32 -21.31 13.74
CA GLU A 24 -13.32 -20.94 12.31
C GLU A 24 -13.50 -19.43 12.12
N ALA A 25 -14.41 -18.81 12.88
CA ALA A 25 -14.60 -17.36 12.88
C ALA A 25 -13.34 -16.61 13.33
N MET A 26 -12.63 -17.11 14.35
CA MET A 26 -11.37 -16.50 14.80
C MET A 26 -10.28 -16.58 13.74
N VAL A 27 -10.17 -17.72 13.04
CA VAL A 27 -9.21 -17.89 11.92
C VAL A 27 -9.56 -16.94 10.77
N LEU A 28 -10.84 -16.82 10.44
CA LEU A 28 -11.33 -15.90 9.40
C LEU A 28 -11.03 -14.44 9.77
N ALA A 29 -11.30 -14.03 11.01
CA ALA A 29 -11.03 -12.69 11.49
C ALA A 29 -9.53 -12.35 11.40
N LYS A 30 -8.66 -13.25 11.88
CA LYS A 30 -7.19 -13.09 11.76
C LYS A 30 -6.73 -12.99 10.31
N LYS A 31 -7.33 -13.76 9.41
CA LYS A 31 -7.04 -13.68 7.97
C LYS A 31 -7.50 -12.33 7.41
N GLY A 32 -8.68 -11.86 7.80
CA GLY A 32 -9.23 -10.56 7.41
C GLY A 32 -8.36 -9.40 7.87
N GLU A 33 -7.91 -9.40 9.12
CA GLU A 33 -6.98 -8.40 9.65
C GLU A 33 -5.68 -8.36 8.85
N LYS A 34 -5.10 -9.52 8.54
CA LYS A 34 -3.88 -9.62 7.74
C LYS A 34 -4.06 -9.02 6.34
N GLU A 35 -5.15 -9.35 5.66
CA GLU A 35 -5.46 -8.80 4.34
C GLU A 35 -5.75 -7.29 4.39
N PHE A 36 -6.44 -6.82 5.43
CA PHE A 36 -6.69 -5.39 5.64
C PHE A 36 -5.40 -4.60 5.82
N VAL A 37 -4.46 -5.11 6.65
CA VAL A 37 -3.15 -4.49 6.84
C VAL A 37 -2.36 -4.45 5.52
N ARG A 38 -2.37 -5.55 4.76
CA ARG A 38 -1.73 -5.61 3.43
C ARG A 38 -2.32 -4.60 2.46
N PHE A 39 -3.65 -4.54 2.37
CA PHE A 39 -4.35 -3.60 1.52
C PHE A 39 -4.06 -2.15 1.90
N SER A 40 -4.11 -1.83 3.21
CA SER A 40 -3.79 -0.50 3.72
C SER A 40 -2.35 -0.10 3.38
N HIS A 41 -1.39 -0.99 3.59
CA HIS A 41 0.01 -0.73 3.27
C HIS A 41 0.22 -0.51 1.77
N ARG A 42 -0.36 -1.37 0.92
CA ARG A 42 -0.33 -1.20 -0.54
C ARG A 42 -0.95 0.13 -0.98
N GLY A 43 -2.09 0.50 -0.39
CA GLY A 43 -2.75 1.77 -0.64
C GLY A 43 -1.86 2.97 -0.29
N LYS A 44 -1.20 2.95 0.87
CA LYS A 44 -0.23 3.99 1.27
C LYS A 44 0.90 4.12 0.25
N LEU A 45 1.50 3.00 -0.18
CA LEU A 45 2.57 3.04 -1.17
C LEU A 45 2.12 3.57 -2.54
N HIS A 46 0.90 3.26 -2.97
CA HIS A 46 0.34 3.84 -4.19
C HIS A 46 0.18 5.35 -4.08
N LEU A 47 -0.35 5.86 -2.96
CA LEU A 47 -0.45 7.31 -2.72
C LEU A 47 0.93 7.98 -2.71
N SER A 48 1.92 7.35 -2.05
CA SER A 48 3.31 7.83 -2.05
C SER A 48 3.90 7.86 -3.45
N SER A 49 3.69 6.83 -4.27
CA SER A 49 4.15 6.81 -5.67
C SER A 49 3.57 7.96 -6.47
N THR A 50 2.25 8.19 -6.37
CA THR A 50 1.60 9.29 -7.09
C THR A 50 2.11 10.65 -6.64
N ALA A 51 2.37 10.83 -5.34
CA ALA A 51 2.95 12.07 -4.82
C ALA A 51 4.38 12.31 -5.34
N ILE A 52 5.18 11.26 -5.46
CA ILE A 52 6.53 11.30 -6.07
C ILE A 52 6.43 11.69 -7.54
N ASP A 53 5.52 11.09 -8.30
CA ASP A 53 5.30 11.43 -9.72
C ASP A 53 4.91 12.91 -9.90
N LEU A 54 4.00 13.42 -9.07
CA LEU A 54 3.59 14.83 -9.10
C LEU A 54 4.77 15.79 -8.80
N LYS A 55 5.59 15.46 -7.79
CA LYS A 55 6.79 16.26 -7.47
C LYS A 55 7.77 16.26 -8.65
N ARG A 56 7.95 15.12 -9.31
CA ARG A 56 8.82 14.99 -10.48
C ARG A 56 8.36 15.90 -11.61
N GLU A 57 7.06 15.90 -11.92
CA GLU A 57 6.48 16.79 -12.94
C GLU A 57 6.67 18.27 -12.57
N GLN A 58 6.45 18.63 -11.30
CA GLN A 58 6.67 19.99 -10.82
C GLN A 58 8.13 20.45 -11.00
N LEU A 59 9.10 19.58 -10.68
CA LEU A 59 10.51 19.89 -10.88
C LEU A 59 10.87 20.03 -12.35
N TYR A 60 10.37 19.15 -13.23
CA TYR A 60 10.56 19.30 -14.68
C TYR A 60 10.01 20.62 -15.19
N TYR A 61 8.84 21.03 -14.71
CA TYR A 61 8.26 22.33 -15.06
C TYR A 61 9.15 23.50 -14.60
N LEU A 62 9.67 23.46 -13.37
CA LEU A 62 10.57 24.51 -12.85
C LEU A 62 11.87 24.58 -13.64
N VAL A 63 12.49 23.42 -13.94
CA VAL A 63 13.68 23.34 -14.78
C VAL A 63 13.39 23.92 -16.17
N GLY A 64 12.30 23.52 -16.83
CA GLY A 64 11.92 24.04 -18.14
C GLY A 64 11.67 25.54 -18.13
N LYS A 65 10.99 26.05 -17.11
CA LYS A 65 10.74 27.49 -16.93
C LYS A 65 12.04 28.28 -16.81
N GLU A 66 12.99 27.79 -16.01
CA GLU A 66 14.28 28.45 -15.83
C GLU A 66 15.16 28.33 -17.07
N TYR A 67 15.10 27.21 -17.79
CA TYR A 67 15.81 27.03 -19.07
C TYR A 67 15.40 28.08 -20.10
N VAL A 68 14.09 28.31 -20.25
CA VAL A 68 13.55 29.33 -21.15
C VAL A 68 13.93 30.73 -20.68
N LYS A 69 13.80 31.01 -19.38
CA LYS A 69 14.14 32.31 -18.77
C LYS A 69 15.63 32.66 -18.94
N ALA A 70 16.52 31.68 -18.79
CA ALA A 70 17.96 31.83 -18.97
C ALA A 70 18.40 31.83 -20.45
N LYS A 71 17.45 31.84 -21.41
CA LYS A 71 17.69 31.84 -22.85
C LYS A 71 18.52 30.65 -23.34
N ALA A 72 18.12 29.44 -22.95
CA ALA A 72 18.80 28.20 -23.34
C ALA A 72 20.31 28.22 -22.99
N PRO A 73 20.65 28.31 -21.70
CA PRO A 73 22.04 28.37 -21.27
C PRO A 73 22.74 27.05 -21.65
N ALA A 74 24.00 27.14 -22.10
CA ALA A 74 24.80 25.97 -22.47
C ALA A 74 25.13 25.06 -21.28
N GLN A 75 25.09 25.61 -20.05
CA GLN A 75 25.25 24.87 -18.80
C GLN A 75 24.07 25.14 -17.87
N PRO A 76 23.68 24.17 -17.02
CA PRO A 76 22.65 24.38 -16.02
C PRO A 76 23.01 25.55 -15.12
N THR A 77 22.04 26.41 -14.83
CA THR A 77 22.21 27.44 -13.79
C THR A 77 22.31 26.75 -12.42
N SER A 78 22.78 27.49 -11.40
CA SER A 78 22.87 26.92 -10.04
C SER A 78 21.51 26.45 -9.51
N ALA A 79 20.41 27.12 -9.88
CA ALA A 79 19.06 26.73 -9.54
C ALA A 79 18.65 25.43 -10.26
N MET A 80 18.95 25.31 -11.56
CA MET A 80 18.66 24.11 -12.33
C MET A 80 19.46 22.90 -11.83
N THR A 81 20.72 23.11 -11.47
CA THR A 81 21.59 22.05 -10.90
C THR A 81 20.97 21.48 -9.63
N LYS A 82 20.51 22.34 -8.71
CA LYS A 82 19.82 21.90 -7.48
C LYS A 82 18.56 21.07 -7.76
N TRP A 83 17.76 21.50 -8.74
CA TRP A 83 16.55 20.75 -9.10
C TRP A 83 16.83 19.44 -9.82
N LEU A 84 17.93 19.37 -10.60
CA LEU A 84 18.39 18.13 -11.22
C LEU A 84 18.91 17.13 -10.17
N GLU A 85 19.66 17.59 -9.17
CA GLU A 85 20.05 16.75 -8.01
C GLU A 85 18.82 16.25 -7.24
N GLU A 86 17.81 17.11 -7.07
CA GLU A 86 16.55 16.72 -6.43
C GLU A 86 15.75 15.70 -7.26
N LEU A 87 15.75 15.84 -8.59
CA LEU A 87 15.18 14.85 -9.51
C LEU A 87 15.87 13.48 -9.37
N GLU A 88 17.21 13.44 -9.29
CA GLU A 88 17.93 12.18 -9.07
C GLU A 88 17.57 11.53 -7.73
N ARG A 89 17.35 12.34 -6.68
CA ARG A 89 16.91 11.83 -5.38
C ARG A 89 15.51 11.23 -5.48
N ILE A 90 14.59 11.94 -6.12
CA ILE A 90 13.20 11.50 -6.33
C ILE A 90 13.14 10.22 -7.17
N ASP A 91 13.98 10.08 -8.19
CA ASP A 91 14.04 8.85 -8.99
C ASP A 91 14.52 7.64 -8.17
N LYS A 92 15.47 7.83 -7.25
CA LYS A 92 15.89 6.79 -6.30
C LYS A 92 14.74 6.42 -5.35
N GLU A 93 14.04 7.42 -4.80
CA GLU A 93 12.87 7.21 -3.94
C GLU A 93 11.76 6.45 -4.70
N GLN A 94 11.48 6.82 -5.95
CA GLN A 94 10.48 6.15 -6.79
C GLN A 94 10.85 4.68 -7.02
N LYS A 95 12.12 4.40 -7.29
CA LYS A 95 12.60 3.03 -7.48
C LYS A 95 12.40 2.18 -6.22
N THR A 96 12.68 2.74 -5.04
CA THR A 96 12.44 2.07 -3.75
C THR A 96 10.96 1.75 -3.56
N VAL A 97 10.07 2.74 -3.70
CA VAL A 97 8.62 2.55 -3.56
C VAL A 97 8.07 1.52 -4.57
N ARG A 98 8.55 1.55 -5.82
CA ARG A 98 8.18 0.54 -6.82
C ARG A 98 8.64 -0.87 -6.46
N ASN A 99 9.83 -1.00 -5.88
CA ASN A 99 10.34 -2.29 -5.43
C ASN A 99 9.54 -2.81 -4.23
N GLU A 100 9.17 -1.94 -3.28
CA GLU A 100 8.30 -2.28 -2.16
C GLU A 100 6.92 -2.74 -2.64
N LEU A 101 6.30 -2.01 -3.58
CA LEU A 101 5.03 -2.41 -4.20
C LEU A 101 5.08 -3.79 -4.86
N LYS A 102 6.19 -4.15 -5.52
CA LYS A 102 6.39 -5.49 -6.11
C LYS A 102 6.55 -6.58 -5.06
N ASN A 103 7.08 -6.23 -3.90
CA ASN A 103 7.38 -7.19 -2.83
C ASN A 103 6.20 -7.45 -1.88
N ILE A 104 5.14 -6.64 -1.95
CA ILE A 104 3.90 -6.90 -1.19
C ILE A 104 3.17 -8.11 -1.82
N LYS A 105 3.28 -9.26 -1.15
CA LYS A 105 2.54 -10.51 -1.42
C LYS A 105 1.39 -10.72 -0.44
#